data_AF-A0A9E6EVQ0-F1
#
_entry.id   AF-A0A9E6EVQ0-F1
#
_cell.length_a   1.000
_cell.length_b   1.000
_cell.length_c   1.000
_cell.angle_alpha   90.00
_cell.angle_beta   90.00
_cell.angle_gamma   90.00
#
_symmetry.space_group_name_H-M   'P 1'
#
loop_
_entity.id
_entity.type
_entity.pdbx_description
1 polymer ?
#
loop_
_entity_poly.entity_id
_entity_poly.type
_entity_poly.pdbx_seq_one_letter_code
_entity_poly.pdbx_strand_id
1 'polypeptide(L)'
;MKILKIILFIFQWGLIFFSALALIFSFCETYNTPISFNYNGFINFINIFAPFNILFASTFVVLTSKYSIEQMSLMKESNINFVKSNERNQWISFLNPHIDVLGKTDFELRTDLLKKLPLIHDYLFKINYTIKDMQELKEFFVTFFISKIEKYEQNLFWLNIVVYPNDNYSYSFDNFNRIFILMINEEKSYSKIQEDLRELYMIEVKKISKDFIDQIKWSQKATEFGNKCN
;
A
#
# COMPACT_ATOMS: atom_id res chain seq x y z
N MET A 1 -8.93 -15.85 -15.41
CA MET A 1 -7.48 -15.87 -15.73
C MET A 1 -6.77 -17.17 -15.39
N LYS A 2 -6.91 -17.76 -14.18
CA LYS A 2 -6.20 -19.01 -13.82
C LYS A 2 -6.49 -20.18 -14.77
N ILE A 3 -7.77 -20.42 -15.10
CA ILE A 3 -8.19 -21.50 -16.02
C ILE A 3 -7.59 -21.29 -17.42
N LEU A 4 -7.67 -20.08 -17.97
CA LEU A 4 -7.07 -19.73 -19.26
C LEU A 4 -5.55 -19.97 -19.28
N LYS A 5 -4.83 -19.60 -18.21
CA LYS A 5 -3.39 -19.86 -18.09
C LYS A 5 -3.06 -21.36 -18.10
N ILE A 6 -3.87 -22.18 -17.42
CA ILE A 6 -3.69 -23.64 -17.40
C ILE A 6 -3.95 -24.25 -18.78
N ILE A 7 -5.03 -23.84 -19.45
CA ILE A 7 -5.36 -24.29 -20.80
C ILE A 7 -4.23 -23.92 -21.77
N LEU A 8 -3.79 -22.66 -21.78
CA LEU A 8 -2.68 -22.20 -22.63
C LEU A 8 -1.38 -22.95 -22.33
N PHE A 9 -1.11 -23.28 -21.07
CA PHE A 9 0.07 -24.06 -20.68
C PHE A 9 0.04 -25.48 -21.27
N ILE A 10 -1.09 -26.18 -21.17
CA ILE A 10 -1.24 -27.53 -21.70
C ILE A 10 -1.15 -27.51 -23.24
N PHE A 11 -1.86 -26.58 -23.89
CA PHE A 11 -1.82 -26.41 -25.35
C PHE A 11 -0.43 -26.05 -25.85
N GLN A 12 0.29 -25.16 -25.14
CA GLN A 12 1.66 -24.79 -25.49
C GLN A 12 2.56 -26.02 -25.54
N TRP A 13 2.59 -26.83 -24.49
CA TRP A 13 3.47 -28.00 -24.44
C TRP A 13 3.10 -29.05 -25.48
N GLY A 14 1.81 -29.27 -25.72
CA GLY A 14 1.34 -30.14 -26.79
C GLY A 14 1.80 -29.65 -28.17
N LEU A 15 1.60 -28.37 -28.47
CA LEU A 15 1.99 -27.77 -29.75
C LEU A 15 3.52 -27.75 -29.96
N ILE A 16 4.30 -27.48 -28.92
CA ILE A 16 5.77 -27.57 -28.96
C ILE A 16 6.18 -29.00 -29.29
N PHE A 17 5.60 -29.98 -28.61
CA PHE A 17 5.91 -31.40 -28.83
C PHE A 17 5.60 -31.82 -30.27
N PHE A 18 4.40 -31.50 -30.78
CA PHE A 18 4.03 -31.82 -32.16
C PHE A 18 4.89 -31.05 -33.17
N SER A 19 5.25 -29.80 -32.90
CA SER A 19 6.12 -29.02 -33.78
C SER A 19 7.53 -29.60 -33.84
N ALA A 20 8.05 -30.11 -32.72
CA ALA A 20 9.34 -30.79 -32.68
C ALA A 20 9.31 -32.09 -33.50
N LEU A 21 8.24 -32.88 -33.39
CA LEU A 21 8.05 -34.08 -34.23
C LEU A 21 7.94 -33.72 -35.72
N ALA A 22 7.14 -32.72 -36.07
CA ALA A 22 6.99 -32.25 -37.44
C ALA A 22 8.33 -31.77 -38.04
N LEU A 23 9.15 -31.11 -37.22
CA LEU A 23 10.49 -30.70 -37.61
C LEU A 23 11.37 -31.92 -37.88
N ILE A 24 11.38 -32.92 -37.00
CA ILE A 24 12.12 -34.18 -37.21
C ILE A 24 11.68 -34.87 -38.51
N PHE A 25 10.36 -35.02 -38.73
CA PHE A 25 9.85 -35.67 -39.94
C PHE A 25 10.22 -34.90 -41.22
N SER A 26 10.16 -33.57 -41.18
CA SER A 26 10.57 -32.71 -42.29
C SER A 26 12.06 -32.91 -42.60
N PHE A 27 12.92 -33.01 -41.58
CA PHE A 27 14.35 -33.31 -41.75
C PHE A 27 14.62 -34.73 -42.26
N CYS A 28 13.81 -35.72 -41.87
CA CYS A 28 13.88 -37.07 -42.43
C CYS A 28 13.53 -37.07 -43.93
N GLU A 29 12.50 -36.33 -44.33
CA GLU A 29 12.08 -36.25 -45.74
C GLU A 29 13.13 -35.56 -46.64
N THR A 30 13.98 -34.73 -46.04
CA THR A 30 15.08 -34.08 -46.75
C THR A 30 16.18 -35.07 -47.18
N TYR A 31 16.26 -36.26 -46.58
CA TYR A 31 17.14 -37.33 -47.07
C TYR A 31 16.62 -37.97 -48.36
N ASN A 32 15.31 -37.93 -48.59
CA ASN A 32 14.66 -38.52 -49.77
C ASN A 32 14.58 -37.53 -50.94
N THR A 33 14.88 -36.26 -50.72
CA THR A 33 14.79 -35.19 -51.72
C THR A 33 16.17 -34.58 -51.99
N PRO A 34 16.62 -34.45 -53.24
CA PRO A 34 17.94 -33.90 -53.54
C PRO A 34 17.96 -32.39 -53.25
N ILE A 35 18.52 -32.02 -52.08
CA ILE A 35 18.79 -30.63 -51.74
C ILE A 35 19.95 -30.14 -52.61
N SER A 36 19.74 -29.05 -53.34
CA SER A 36 20.79 -28.37 -54.08
C SER A 36 20.96 -26.95 -53.57
N PHE A 37 22.19 -26.44 -53.53
CA PHE A 37 22.48 -25.05 -53.12
C PHE A 37 22.21 -24.08 -54.28
N ASN A 38 20.95 -24.03 -54.73
CA ASN A 38 20.45 -23.07 -55.70
C ASN A 38 19.03 -22.64 -55.30
N TYR A 39 18.47 -21.66 -56.01
CA TYR A 39 17.13 -21.13 -55.72
C TYR A 39 16.06 -22.23 -55.67
N ASN A 40 16.05 -23.16 -56.64
CA ASN A 40 15.06 -24.24 -56.69
C ASN A 40 15.22 -25.23 -55.54
N GLY A 41 16.45 -25.54 -55.14
CA GLY A 41 16.72 -26.39 -53.98
C GLY A 41 16.31 -25.74 -52.66
N PHE A 42 16.44 -24.43 -52.52
CA PHE A 42 15.91 -23.69 -51.37
C PHE A 42 14.37 -23.72 -51.33
N ILE A 43 13.69 -23.49 -52.46
CA ILE A 43 12.22 -23.59 -52.53
C ILE A 43 11.74 -25.00 -52.19
N ASN A 44 12.41 -26.03 -52.71
CA ASN A 44 12.09 -27.42 -52.37
C ASN A 44 12.28 -27.70 -50.87
N PHE A 45 13.36 -27.19 -50.27
CA PHE A 45 13.59 -27.29 -48.83
C PHE A 45 12.46 -26.66 -48.01
N ILE A 46 12.03 -25.44 -48.36
CA ILE A 46 10.91 -24.77 -47.68
C ILE A 46 9.59 -25.54 -47.87
N ASN A 47 9.34 -26.07 -49.06
CA ASN A 47 8.13 -26.83 -49.38
C ASN A 47 7.97 -28.10 -48.54
N ILE A 48 9.06 -28.69 -48.05
CA ILE A 48 9.00 -29.86 -47.14
C ILE A 48 8.27 -29.52 -45.84
N PHE A 49 8.36 -28.27 -45.37
CA PHE A 49 7.67 -27.81 -44.15
C PHE A 49 6.23 -27.35 -44.41
N ALA A 50 5.81 -27.18 -45.67
CA ALA A 50 4.50 -26.66 -46.04
C ALA A 50 3.32 -27.43 -45.43
N PRO A 51 3.34 -28.78 -45.31
CA PRO A 51 2.24 -29.53 -44.69
C PRO A 51 2.01 -29.18 -43.20
N PHE A 52 3.02 -28.65 -42.52
CA PHE A 52 2.99 -28.35 -41.08
C PHE A 52 2.87 -26.83 -40.80
N ASN A 53 2.60 -26.00 -41.82
CA ASN A 53 2.54 -24.54 -41.68
C ASN A 53 1.59 -24.06 -40.58
N ILE A 54 0.39 -24.64 -40.49
CA ILE A 54 -0.64 -24.30 -39.49
C ILE A 54 -0.15 -24.69 -38.09
N LEU A 55 0.54 -25.83 -37.96
CA LEU A 55 1.08 -26.28 -36.68
C LEU A 55 2.14 -25.30 -36.17
N PHE A 56 3.13 -24.96 -37.00
CA PHE A 56 4.17 -23.99 -36.62
C PHE A 56 3.58 -22.61 -36.32
N ALA A 57 2.64 -22.12 -37.13
CA ALA A 57 1.96 -20.85 -36.91
C ALA A 57 1.18 -20.87 -35.59
N SER A 58 0.44 -21.95 -35.30
CA SER A 58 -0.32 -22.11 -34.06
C SER A 58 0.58 -22.14 -32.83
N THR A 59 1.72 -22.84 -32.90
CA THR A 59 2.72 -22.88 -31.84
C THR A 59 3.27 -21.49 -31.54
N PHE A 60 3.63 -20.74 -32.58
CA PHE A 60 4.08 -19.36 -32.43
C PHE A 60 3.02 -18.45 -31.81
N VAL A 61 1.77 -18.54 -32.28
CA VAL A 61 0.65 -17.75 -31.75
C VAL A 61 0.39 -18.06 -30.27
N VAL A 62 0.40 -19.33 -29.87
CA VAL A 62 0.17 -19.72 -28.47
C VAL A 62 1.32 -19.25 -27.56
N LEU A 63 2.58 -19.39 -28.00
CA LEU A 63 3.74 -18.91 -27.27
C LEU A 63 3.71 -17.39 -27.04
N THR A 64 3.51 -16.63 -28.12
CA THR A 64 3.44 -15.16 -28.07
C THR A 64 2.27 -14.67 -27.22
N SER A 65 1.11 -15.33 -27.33
CA SER A 65 -0.07 -15.00 -26.51
C SER A 65 0.18 -15.22 -25.02
N LYS A 66 0.80 -16.34 -24.64
CA LYS A 66 1.13 -16.62 -23.24
C LYS A 66 2.09 -15.57 -22.68
N TYR A 67 3.18 -15.31 -23.40
CA TYR A 67 4.18 -14.31 -22.98
C TYR A 67 3.53 -12.92 -22.83
N SER A 68 2.67 -12.54 -23.76
CA SER A 68 1.94 -11.25 -23.70
C SER A 68 1.04 -11.17 -22.47
N ILE A 69 0.32 -12.24 -22.12
CA ILE A 69 -0.54 -12.29 -20.92
C ILE A 69 0.30 -12.19 -19.63
N GLU A 70 1.46 -12.85 -19.59
CA GLU A 70 2.38 -12.76 -18.45
C GLU A 70 2.92 -11.33 -18.30
N GLN A 71 3.37 -10.72 -19.39
CA GLN A 71 3.82 -9.33 -19.40
C GLN A 71 2.72 -8.36 -18.96
N MET A 72 1.49 -8.51 -19.46
CA MET A 72 0.36 -7.69 -19.01
C MET A 72 0.11 -7.83 -17.50
N SER A 73 0.28 -9.02 -16.94
CA SER A 73 0.12 -9.21 -15.49
C SER A 73 1.21 -8.52 -14.67
N LEU A 74 2.47 -8.57 -15.14
CA LEU A 74 3.58 -7.84 -14.53
C LEU A 74 3.42 -6.32 -14.65
N MET A 75 2.98 -5.85 -15.82
CA MET A 75 2.67 -4.44 -16.06
C MET A 75 1.54 -3.95 -15.16
N LYS A 76 0.49 -4.75 -14.95
CA LYS A 76 -0.59 -4.41 -14.02
C LYS A 76 -0.07 -4.24 -12.59
N GLU A 77 0.76 -5.17 -12.12
CA GLU A 77 1.35 -5.09 -10.77
C GLU A 77 2.29 -3.88 -10.64
N SER A 78 3.14 -3.66 -11.63
CA SER A 78 4.02 -2.50 -11.70
C SER A 78 3.23 -1.19 -11.67
N ASN A 79 2.14 -1.09 -12.44
CA ASN A 79 1.27 0.08 -12.45
C ASN A 79 0.60 0.32 -11.10
N ILE A 80 0.12 -0.73 -10.41
CA ILE A 80 -0.46 -0.60 -9.07
C ILE A 80 0.60 -0.08 -8.09
N ASN A 81 1.81 -0.63 -8.13
CA ASN A 81 2.91 -0.20 -7.27
C ASN A 81 3.35 1.24 -7.57
N PHE A 82 3.37 1.61 -8.85
CA PHE A 82 3.66 2.97 -9.30
C PHE A 82 2.62 3.96 -8.79
N VAL A 83 1.32 3.68 -8.99
CA VAL A 83 0.22 4.52 -8.50
C VAL A 83 0.29 4.67 -6.99
N LYS A 84 0.43 3.56 -6.25
CA LYS A 84 0.57 3.57 -4.79
C LYS A 84 1.76 4.41 -4.33
N SER A 85 2.92 4.27 -4.98
CA SER A 85 4.12 5.03 -4.62
C SER A 85 3.97 6.52 -4.93
N ASN A 86 3.35 6.86 -6.07
CA ASN A 86 3.08 8.24 -6.45
C ASN A 86 2.09 8.90 -5.48
N GLU A 87 0.97 8.25 -5.19
CA GLU A 87 -0.01 8.74 -4.20
C GLU A 87 0.61 8.88 -2.82
N ARG A 88 1.47 7.94 -2.40
CA ARG A 88 2.22 8.06 -1.14
C ARG A 88 3.06 9.32 -1.10
N ASN A 89 3.81 9.60 -2.16
CA ASN A 89 4.66 10.78 -2.20
C ASN A 89 3.83 12.07 -2.15
N GLN A 90 2.70 12.11 -2.86
CA GLN A 90 1.78 13.26 -2.81
C GLN A 90 1.16 13.43 -1.42
N TRP A 91 0.66 12.35 -0.83
CA TRP A 91 0.02 12.32 0.48
C TRP A 91 0.99 12.71 1.61
N ILE A 92 2.23 12.18 1.58
CA ILE A 92 3.28 12.58 2.54
C ILE A 92 3.68 14.04 2.33
N SER A 93 3.84 14.50 1.08
CA SER A 93 4.17 15.90 0.78
C SER A 93 3.09 16.85 1.28
N PHE A 94 1.81 16.46 1.19
CA PHE A 94 0.69 17.20 1.74
C PHE A 94 0.71 17.25 3.27
N LEU A 95 0.98 16.13 3.95
CA LEU A 95 0.94 16.05 5.42
C LEU A 95 2.17 16.67 6.12
N ASN A 96 3.34 16.58 5.51
CA ASN A 96 4.61 16.99 6.13
C ASN A 96 4.57 18.42 6.70
N PRO A 97 4.11 19.45 5.96
CA PRO A 97 4.03 20.81 6.49
C PRO A 97 3.13 20.91 7.74
N HIS A 98 2.02 20.16 7.79
CA HIS A 98 1.12 20.15 8.94
C HIS A 98 1.73 19.47 10.16
N ILE A 99 2.48 18.40 9.93
CA ILE A 99 3.20 17.65 10.98
C ILE A 99 4.40 18.46 11.49
N ASP A 100 5.09 19.21 10.62
CA ASP A 100 6.26 20.01 11.01
C ASP A 100 5.90 21.17 11.95
N VAL A 101 4.69 21.73 11.84
CA VAL A 101 4.19 22.75 12.78
C VAL A 101 4.16 22.24 14.22
N LEU A 102 3.98 20.93 14.43
CA LEU A 102 3.99 20.30 15.75
C LEU A 102 5.37 20.31 16.41
N GLY A 103 6.45 20.62 15.68
CA GLY A 103 7.82 20.53 16.23
C GLY A 103 8.07 21.39 17.47
N LYS A 104 7.27 22.45 17.67
CA LYS A 104 7.37 23.34 18.85
C LYS A 104 6.50 22.91 20.01
N THR A 105 5.40 22.22 19.74
CA THR A 105 4.33 21.97 20.69
C THR A 105 4.01 20.50 20.89
N ASP A 106 4.60 19.56 20.17
CA ASP A 106 4.29 18.12 20.24
C ASP A 106 5.38 17.31 19.52
N PHE A 107 6.61 17.43 19.99
CA PHE A 107 7.79 16.88 19.30
C PHE A 107 7.78 15.34 19.19
N GLU A 108 7.30 14.64 20.22
CA GLU A 108 7.21 13.17 20.21
C GLU A 108 6.18 12.69 19.18
N LEU A 109 4.99 13.31 19.16
CA LEU A 109 3.96 13.02 18.16
C LEU A 109 4.48 13.30 16.75
N ARG A 110 5.12 14.45 16.51
CA ARG A 110 5.76 14.78 15.23
C ARG A 110 6.71 13.68 14.78
N THR A 111 7.63 13.31 15.65
CA THR A 111 8.71 12.38 15.33
C THR A 111 8.18 10.97 15.05
N ASP A 112 7.19 10.53 15.80
CA ASP A 112 6.56 9.24 15.60
C ASP A 112 5.75 9.20 14.30
N LEU A 113 4.97 10.25 14.01
CA LEU A 113 4.21 10.39 12.76
C LEU A 113 5.12 10.30 11.54
N LEU A 114 6.18 11.12 11.47
CA LEU A 114 7.10 11.13 10.32
C LEU A 114 7.71 9.76 10.03
N LYS A 115 7.96 8.94 11.07
CA LYS A 115 8.49 7.58 10.92
C LYS A 115 7.44 6.60 10.40
N LYS A 116 6.17 6.79 10.77
CA LYS A 116 5.08 5.86 10.45
C LYS A 116 4.29 6.22 9.20
N LEU A 117 4.44 7.43 8.67
CA LEU A 117 3.71 7.90 7.47
C LEU A 117 3.68 6.89 6.32
N PRO A 118 4.79 6.24 5.91
CA PRO A 118 4.74 5.25 4.83
C PRO A 118 3.88 4.02 5.16
N LEU A 119 3.92 3.56 6.41
CA LEU A 119 3.16 2.39 6.87
C LEU A 119 1.67 2.70 7.02
N ILE A 120 1.36 3.88 7.58
CA ILE A 120 -0.01 4.40 7.69
C ILE A 120 -0.62 4.56 6.30
N HIS A 121 0.12 5.18 5.36
CA HIS A 121 -0.30 5.30 3.97
C HIS A 121 -0.62 3.93 3.37
N ASP A 122 0.31 2.98 3.50
CA ASP A 122 0.16 1.64 2.92
C ASP A 122 -1.05 0.87 3.48
N TYR A 123 -1.47 1.16 4.71
CA TYR A 123 -2.71 0.66 5.30
C TYR A 123 -3.93 1.38 4.72
N LEU A 124 -3.95 2.71 4.78
CA LEU A 124 -5.08 3.54 4.34
C LEU A 124 -5.35 3.41 2.84
N PHE A 125 -4.32 3.30 2.01
CA PHE A 125 -4.44 3.12 0.56
C PHE A 125 -5.27 1.86 0.20
N LYS A 126 -5.17 0.78 0.99
CA LYS A 126 -5.95 -0.45 0.75
C LYS A 126 -7.44 -0.27 0.98
N ILE A 127 -7.81 0.65 1.89
CA ILE A 127 -9.19 0.98 2.24
C ILE A 127 -9.64 2.30 1.60
N ASN A 128 -8.92 2.79 0.58
CA ASN A 128 -9.19 4.06 -0.08
C ASN A 128 -9.35 5.23 0.90
N TYR A 129 -8.49 5.26 1.92
CA TYR A 129 -8.46 6.27 2.99
C TYR A 129 -9.78 6.41 3.76
N THR A 130 -10.67 5.43 3.67
CA THR A 130 -12.01 5.49 4.26
C THR A 130 -12.12 4.47 5.37
N ILE A 131 -12.41 4.92 6.59
CA ILE A 131 -12.66 4.05 7.74
C ILE A 131 -14.18 3.90 7.88
N LYS A 132 -14.68 2.66 7.84
CA LYS A 132 -16.11 2.38 7.69
C LYS A 132 -16.87 2.21 9.00
N ASP A 133 -16.16 1.84 10.07
CA ASP A 133 -16.76 1.58 11.37
C ASP A 133 -15.74 1.70 12.50
N MET A 134 -16.25 1.61 13.73
CA MET A 134 -15.47 1.67 14.97
C MET A 134 -14.44 0.53 15.07
N GLN A 135 -14.69 -0.63 14.47
CA GLN A 135 -13.76 -1.76 14.53
C GLN A 135 -12.52 -1.48 13.69
N GLU A 136 -12.70 -1.00 12.46
CA GLU A 136 -11.59 -0.54 11.60
C GLU A 136 -10.81 0.62 12.25
N LEU A 137 -11.52 1.58 12.86
CA LEU A 137 -10.88 2.68 13.60
C LEU A 137 -10.00 2.16 14.74
N LYS A 138 -10.54 1.24 15.55
CA LYS A 138 -9.84 0.65 16.69
C LYS A 138 -8.61 -0.14 16.22
N GLU A 139 -8.73 -0.92 15.15
CA GLU A 139 -7.60 -1.66 14.57
C GLU A 139 -6.49 -0.71 14.11
N PHE A 140 -6.86 0.35 13.40
CA PHE A 140 -5.93 1.38 12.95
C PHE A 140 -5.23 2.07 14.14
N PHE A 141 -6.00 2.50 15.13
CA PHE A 141 -5.49 3.17 16.32
C PHE A 141 -4.53 2.30 17.13
N VAL A 142 -4.89 1.03 17.35
CA VAL A 142 -4.07 0.04 18.06
C VAL A 142 -2.78 -0.24 17.30
N THR A 143 -2.86 -0.35 15.97
CA THR A 143 -1.71 -0.68 15.14
C THR A 143 -0.67 0.45 15.13
N PHE A 144 -1.12 1.70 15.03
CA PHE A 144 -0.21 2.82 14.79
C PHE A 144 0.07 3.70 16.01
N PHE A 145 -0.84 3.81 16.99
CA PHE A 145 -0.75 4.89 17.99
C PHE A 145 -0.77 4.45 19.45
N ILE A 146 -1.51 3.40 19.81
CA ILE A 146 -1.77 3.02 21.22
C ILE A 146 -0.51 2.97 22.10
N SER A 147 0.59 2.38 21.59
CA SER A 147 1.82 2.16 22.36
C SER A 147 2.63 3.42 22.65
N LYS A 148 2.22 4.56 22.08
CA LYS A 148 2.95 5.83 22.14
C LYS A 148 2.15 6.96 22.77
N ILE A 149 0.87 6.75 23.09
CA ILE A 149 0.01 7.79 23.67
C ILE A 149 0.65 8.42 24.91
N GLU A 150 1.23 7.60 25.80
CA GLU A 150 1.94 8.11 26.98
C GLU A 150 3.06 9.10 26.63
N LYS A 151 3.80 8.84 25.56
CA LYS A 151 4.89 9.70 25.13
C LYS A 151 4.40 10.98 24.47
N TYR A 152 3.24 10.92 23.80
CA TYR A 152 2.64 12.12 23.22
C TYR A 152 2.24 13.09 24.33
N GLU A 153 1.60 12.58 25.39
CA GLU A 153 1.18 13.40 26.53
C GLU A 153 2.35 14.00 27.34
N GLN A 154 3.57 13.48 27.17
CA GLN A 154 4.82 14.06 27.69
C GLN A 154 5.36 15.20 26.80
N ASN A 155 4.45 15.95 26.21
CA ASN A 155 4.71 17.08 25.33
C ASN A 155 5.72 18.07 25.94
N LEU A 156 6.72 18.51 25.15
CA LEU A 156 7.76 19.47 25.54
C LEU A 156 7.21 20.74 26.22
N PHE A 157 6.07 21.25 25.76
CA PHE A 157 5.43 22.42 26.35
C PHE A 157 4.94 22.15 27.79
N TRP A 158 4.48 20.93 28.06
CA TRP A 158 3.86 20.53 29.33
C TRP A 158 4.76 19.65 30.22
N LEU A 159 6.01 19.39 29.83
CA LEU A 159 6.99 18.58 30.58
C LEU A 159 7.13 19.02 32.05
N ASN A 160 6.93 20.30 32.34
CA ASN A 160 7.02 20.84 33.70
C ASN A 160 5.70 20.77 34.47
N ILE A 161 4.57 20.53 33.79
CA ILE A 161 3.24 20.61 34.40
C ILE A 161 2.84 19.26 35.00
N VAL A 162 2.93 18.15 34.24
CA VAL A 162 2.67 16.74 34.64
C VAL A 162 1.51 16.61 35.64
N VAL A 163 0.48 17.40 35.42
CA VAL A 163 -0.73 17.48 36.25
C VAL A 163 -1.87 17.68 35.27
N TYR A 164 -3.03 17.09 35.48
CA TYR A 164 -4.19 17.21 34.61
C TYR A 164 -5.30 17.99 35.33
N PRO A 165 -6.07 18.85 34.64
CA PRO A 165 -7.17 19.57 35.25
C PRO A 165 -8.37 18.64 35.52
N ASN A 166 -8.57 17.61 34.69
CA ASN A 166 -9.60 16.58 34.85
C ASN A 166 -9.19 15.31 34.07
N ASP A 167 -10.02 14.26 34.18
CA ASP A 167 -9.80 12.97 33.53
C ASP A 167 -10.06 12.98 32.01
N ASN A 168 -10.69 14.04 31.49
CA ASN A 168 -11.07 14.20 30.08
C ASN A 168 -10.17 15.19 29.32
N TYR A 169 -9.05 15.57 29.91
CA TYR A 169 -8.09 16.51 29.34
C TYR A 169 -6.89 15.77 28.73
N SER A 170 -6.44 16.21 27.56
CA SER A 170 -5.22 15.73 26.91
C SER A 170 -4.42 16.92 26.40
N TYR A 171 -3.10 16.80 26.46
CA TYR A 171 -2.16 17.81 25.99
C TYR A 171 -1.90 17.76 24.47
N SER A 172 -2.16 16.61 23.84
CA SER A 172 -1.77 16.35 22.45
C SER A 172 -2.94 15.90 21.58
N PHE A 173 -4.11 15.63 22.14
CA PHE A 173 -5.25 15.10 21.38
C PHE A 173 -5.70 16.03 20.24
N ASP A 174 -5.77 17.35 20.46
CA ASP A 174 -6.23 18.27 19.42
C ASP A 174 -5.28 18.27 18.21
N ASN A 175 -3.98 18.24 18.45
CA ASN A 175 -2.97 18.14 17.41
C ASN A 175 -3.02 16.77 16.73
N PHE A 176 -3.16 15.69 17.50
CA PHE A 176 -3.33 14.34 16.98
C PHE A 176 -4.57 14.23 16.07
N ASN A 177 -5.73 14.68 16.54
CA ASN A 177 -6.99 14.64 15.81
C ASN A 177 -6.91 15.45 14.51
N ARG A 178 -6.31 16.64 14.56
CA ARG A 178 -6.11 17.49 13.39
C ARG A 178 -5.30 16.78 12.31
N ILE A 179 -4.21 16.10 12.65
CA ILE A 179 -3.43 15.35 11.66
C ILE A 179 -4.22 14.12 11.20
N PHE A 180 -4.86 13.39 12.11
CA PHE A 180 -5.65 12.21 11.77
C PHE A 180 -6.71 12.50 10.72
N ILE A 181 -7.49 13.58 10.87
CA ILE A 181 -8.52 13.96 9.89
C ILE A 181 -7.91 14.22 8.51
N LEU A 182 -6.72 14.83 8.45
CA LEU A 182 -6.00 15.05 7.18
C LEU A 182 -5.48 13.76 6.54
N MET A 183 -5.35 12.67 7.30
CA MET A 183 -4.92 11.37 6.77
C MET A 183 -6.01 10.63 6.02
N ILE A 184 -7.27 10.86 6.36
CA ILE A 184 -8.42 10.07 5.91
C ILE A 184 -9.35 10.88 4.99
N ASN A 185 -10.21 10.18 4.26
CA ASN A 185 -11.37 10.77 3.61
C ASN A 185 -12.51 10.86 4.62
N GLU A 186 -12.56 11.94 5.36
CA GLU A 186 -13.54 12.17 6.42
C GLU A 186 -14.98 12.07 5.91
N GLU A 187 -15.30 12.70 4.77
CA GLU A 187 -16.65 12.73 4.20
C GLU A 187 -17.23 11.35 3.89
N LYS A 188 -16.37 10.39 3.53
CA LYS A 188 -16.75 9.00 3.25
C LYS A 188 -16.67 8.09 4.46
N SER A 189 -15.97 8.54 5.51
CA SER A 189 -15.81 7.77 6.73
C SER A 189 -17.08 7.85 7.57
N TYR A 190 -17.23 6.93 8.52
CA TYR A 190 -18.45 6.85 9.32
C TYR A 190 -18.62 8.06 10.27
N SER A 191 -19.86 8.49 10.46
CA SER A 191 -20.21 9.77 11.13
C SER A 191 -19.64 9.99 12.53
N LYS A 192 -19.40 8.93 13.31
CA LYS A 192 -18.92 9.03 14.71
C LYS A 192 -17.41 8.94 14.86
N ILE A 193 -16.66 8.94 13.76
CA ILE A 193 -15.21 8.68 13.76
C ILE A 193 -14.42 9.58 14.70
N GLN A 194 -14.76 10.87 14.80
CA GLN A 194 -14.07 11.80 15.69
C GLN A 194 -14.38 11.55 17.17
N GLU A 195 -15.64 11.26 17.49
CA GLU A 195 -16.08 10.95 18.85
C GLU A 195 -15.42 9.65 19.34
N ASP A 196 -15.47 8.60 18.54
CA ASP A 196 -14.86 7.31 18.86
C ASP A 196 -13.34 7.40 18.95
N LEU A 197 -12.68 8.18 18.07
CA LEU A 197 -11.24 8.40 18.13
C LEU A 197 -10.85 9.07 19.44
N ARG A 198 -11.64 10.07 19.87
CA ARG A 198 -11.44 10.73 21.16
C ARG A 198 -11.59 9.75 22.30
N GLU A 199 -12.63 8.92 22.30
CA GLU A 199 -12.82 7.91 23.33
C GLU A 199 -11.63 6.94 23.41
N LEU A 200 -11.18 6.41 22.27
CA LEU A 200 -10.02 5.52 22.20
C LEU A 200 -8.76 6.17 22.74
N TYR A 201 -8.50 7.42 22.35
CA TYR A 201 -7.34 8.17 22.82
C TYR A 201 -7.42 8.42 24.33
N MET A 202 -8.57 8.88 24.82
CA MET A 202 -8.77 9.22 26.23
C MET A 202 -8.72 8.01 27.15
N ILE A 203 -9.11 6.81 26.69
CA ILE A 203 -8.92 5.56 27.45
C ILE A 203 -7.45 5.37 27.80
N GLU A 204 -6.53 5.63 26.88
CA GLU A 204 -5.09 5.50 27.12
C GLU A 204 -4.56 6.63 28.01
N VAL A 205 -5.00 7.88 27.77
CA VAL A 205 -4.62 9.03 28.63
C VAL A 205 -5.03 8.79 30.08
N LYS A 206 -6.25 8.30 30.33
CA LYS A 206 -6.77 8.03 31.68
C LYS A 206 -5.94 7.03 32.47
N LYS A 207 -5.25 6.09 31.81
CA LYS A 207 -4.34 5.15 32.49
C LYS A 207 -3.14 5.86 33.11
N ILE A 208 -2.75 7.00 32.56
CA ILE A 208 -1.58 7.76 32.97
C ILE A 208 -1.99 8.95 33.83
N SER A 209 -3.07 9.66 33.47
CA SER A 209 -3.45 10.92 34.11
C SER A 209 -4.09 10.76 35.48
N LYS A 210 -4.68 9.60 35.79
CA LYS A 210 -5.49 9.37 37.00
C LYS A 210 -4.78 9.74 38.30
N ASP A 211 -3.48 9.47 38.38
CA ASP A 211 -2.68 9.75 39.59
C ASP A 211 -2.13 11.19 39.63
N PHE A 212 -2.38 11.98 38.58
CA PHE A 212 -1.85 13.33 38.39
C PHE A 212 -2.95 14.39 38.22
N ILE A 213 -4.21 14.11 38.57
CA ILE A 213 -5.29 15.11 38.50
C ILE A 213 -5.19 16.07 39.70
N ASP A 214 -4.90 17.34 39.43
CA ASP A 214 -4.89 18.42 40.43
C ASP A 214 -5.19 19.77 39.75
N GLN A 215 -6.45 20.19 39.83
CA GLN A 215 -6.95 21.38 39.14
C GLN A 215 -6.30 22.68 39.65
N ILE A 216 -6.03 22.78 40.96
CA ILE A 216 -5.46 23.98 41.56
C ILE A 216 -4.03 24.14 41.09
N LYS A 217 -3.22 23.09 41.21
CA LYS A 217 -1.83 23.10 40.76
C LYS A 217 -1.72 23.29 39.24
N TRP A 218 -2.66 22.73 38.48
CA TRP A 218 -2.74 22.96 37.04
C TRP A 218 -2.98 24.44 36.71
N SER A 219 -3.99 25.07 37.35
CA SER A 219 -4.32 26.49 37.12
C SER A 219 -3.17 27.45 37.48
N GLN A 220 -2.46 27.17 38.57
CA GLN A 220 -1.30 27.93 39.00
C GLN A 220 -0.21 27.88 37.93
N LYS A 221 0.15 26.68 37.48
CA LYS A 221 1.16 26.49 36.42
C LYS A 221 0.70 27.08 35.10
N ALA A 222 -0.55 26.89 34.67
CA ALA A 222 -1.07 27.45 33.42
C ALA A 222 -0.91 28.99 33.37
N THR A 223 -1.13 29.65 34.51
CA THR A 223 -0.95 31.10 34.66
C THR A 223 0.52 31.53 34.52
N GLU A 224 1.46 30.74 35.04
CA GLU A 224 2.91 30.96 34.89
C GLU A 224 3.37 30.90 33.41
N PHE A 225 2.70 30.09 32.59
CA PHE A 225 2.95 29.98 31.15
C PHE A 225 2.15 30.98 30.29
N GLY A 226 1.44 31.94 30.91
CA GLY A 226 0.69 32.96 30.19
C GLY A 226 -0.62 32.49 29.55
N ASN A 227 -1.07 31.27 29.87
CA ASN A 227 -2.39 30.78 29.46
C ASN A 227 -3.43 31.28 30.46
N LYS A 228 -4.33 32.16 30.02
CA LYS A 228 -5.45 32.61 30.85
C LYS A 228 -6.45 31.48 31.02
N CYS A 229 -6.76 31.16 32.27
CA CYS A 229 -7.95 30.37 32.62
C CYS A 229 -9.18 31.15 32.15
N ASN A 230 -9.90 30.63 31.17
CA ASN A 230 -11.28 31.00 30.89
C ASN A 230 -12.16 29.79 31.16
#